data_AF-L7KHT7-F1
#
_entry.id   AF-L7KHT7-F1
#
_cell.length_a   1.000
_cell.length_b   1.000
_cell.length_c   1.000
_cell.angle_alpha   90.00
_cell.angle_beta   90.00
_cell.angle_gamma   90.00
#
_symmetry.space_group_name_H-M   'P 1'
#
loop_
_entity.id
_entity.type
_entity.pdbx_description
1 polymer ?
#
loop_
_entity_poly.entity_id
_entity_poly.type
_entity_poly.pdbx_seq_one_letter_code
_entity_poly.pdbx_strand_id
1 'polypeptide(L)'
;MDDLLGDIRARAVATPWMPAVRVGGDMVTYGALDMAIESYGAVLDKYEMSRESAFYAAIMHTVPALSAVDNPNQQGLVVNQVVEWVGRHLPPPTGGLRVAG
;
A
#
# COMPACT_ATOMS: atom_id res chain seq x y z
N MET A 1 -4.47 3.73 8.99
CA MET A 1 -4.04 2.65 8.08
C MET A 1 -5.13 1.60 7.93
N ASP A 2 -5.81 1.19 9.02
CA ASP A 2 -6.84 0.15 8.94
C ASP A 2 -7.97 0.46 7.95
N ASP A 3 -8.43 1.71 7.86
CA ASP A 3 -9.45 2.11 6.88
C ASP A 3 -8.98 1.92 5.42
N LEU A 4 -7.69 2.16 5.17
CA LEU A 4 -7.08 1.97 3.84
C LEU A 4 -7.01 0.48 3.48
N LEU A 5 -6.54 -0.35 4.41
CA LEU A 5 -6.48 -1.79 4.21
C LEU A 5 -7.89 -2.40 4.06
N GLY A 6 -8.86 -1.88 4.81
CA GLY A 6 -10.26 -2.23 4.66
C GLY A 6 -10.84 -1.89 3.29
N ASP A 7 -10.57 -0.69 2.77
CA ASP A 7 -11.02 -0.26 1.43
C ASP A 7 -10.35 -1.09 0.32
N ILE A 8 -9.05 -1.37 0.43
CA ILE A 8 -8.33 -2.23 -0.52
C ILE A 8 -8.98 -3.61 -0.57
N ARG A 9 -9.23 -4.23 0.58
CA ARG A 9 -9.88 -5.54 0.67
C ARG A 9 -11.29 -5.51 0.09
N ALA A 10 -12.08 -4.50 0.43
CA ALA A 10 -13.45 -4.37 -0.08
C ALA A 10 -13.46 -4.29 -1.62
N ARG A 11 -12.55 -3.53 -2.21
CA ARG A 11 -12.39 -3.43 -3.67
C ARG A 11 -11.80 -4.68 -4.29
N ALA A 12 -10.88 -5.37 -3.62
CA ALA A 12 -10.32 -6.64 -4.08
C ALA A 12 -11.40 -7.71 -4.19
N VAL A 13 -12.36 -7.74 -3.25
CA VAL A 13 -13.51 -8.66 -3.30
C VAL A 13 -14.50 -8.25 -4.40
N ALA A 14 -14.81 -6.96 -4.53
CA ALA A 14 -15.82 -6.49 -5.47
C ALA A 14 -15.34 -6.43 -6.94
N THR A 15 -14.10 -5.99 -7.17
CA THR A 15 -13.53 -5.71 -8.49
C THR A 15 -12.03 -6.07 -8.56
N PRO A 16 -11.64 -7.35 -8.41
CA PRO A 16 -10.24 -7.77 -8.30
C PRO A 16 -9.36 -7.43 -9.52
N TRP A 17 -9.95 -7.35 -10.71
CA TRP A 17 -9.26 -7.01 -11.96
C TRP A 17 -9.02 -5.50 -12.13
N MET A 18 -9.61 -4.65 -11.28
CA MET A 18 -9.51 -3.20 -11.42
C MET A 18 -8.12 -2.71 -11.00
N PRO A 19 -7.47 -1.82 -11.77
CA PRO A 19 -6.17 -1.25 -11.41
C PRO A 19 -6.26 -0.43 -10.12
N ALA A 20 -5.41 -0.74 -9.15
CA ALA A 20 -5.26 0.03 -7.91
C ALA A 20 -4.22 1.14 -8.07
N VAL A 21 -3.05 0.79 -8.63
CA VAL A 21 -1.96 1.73 -8.85
C VAL A 21 -1.18 1.37 -10.12
N ARG A 22 -0.56 2.39 -10.72
CA ARG A 22 0.44 2.22 -11.77
C ARG A 22 1.72 2.92 -11.34
N VAL A 23 2.83 2.19 -11.26
CA VAL A 23 4.14 2.72 -10.85
C VAL A 23 5.20 2.25 -11.85
N GLY A 24 5.99 3.17 -12.39
CA GLY A 24 7.10 2.81 -13.29
C GLY A 24 6.68 2.11 -14.59
N GLY A 25 5.41 2.21 -14.99
CA GLY A 25 4.85 1.50 -16.15
C GLY A 25 4.10 0.23 -15.79
N ASP A 26 4.39 -0.36 -14.63
CA ASP A 26 3.73 -1.56 -14.11
C ASP A 26 2.37 -1.21 -13.49
N MET A 27 1.38 -2.07 -13.73
CA MET A 27 0.04 -1.92 -13.21
C MET A 27 -0.23 -3.01 -12.17
N VAL A 28 -0.64 -2.60 -10.98
CA VAL A 28 -1.05 -3.49 -9.89
C VAL A 28 -2.54 -3.37 -9.70
N THR A 29 -3.27 -4.49 -9.73
CA THR A 29 -4.72 -4.53 -9.48
C THR A 29 -5.02 -4.62 -7.99
N TYR A 30 -6.26 -4.29 -7.60
CA TYR A 30 -6.70 -4.46 -6.21
C TYR A 30 -6.57 -5.90 -5.71
N GLY A 31 -6.89 -6.89 -6.55
CA GLY A 31 -6.74 -8.30 -6.19
C GLY A 31 -5.28 -8.73 -5.98
N ALA A 32 -4.37 -8.27 -6.84
CA ALA A 32 -2.94 -8.57 -6.68
C ALA A 32 -2.35 -7.90 -5.42
N LEU A 33 -2.79 -6.67 -5.13
CA LEU A 33 -2.35 -5.91 -3.96
C LEU A 33 -2.84 -6.57 -2.66
N ASP A 34 -4.12 -6.94 -2.57
CA ASP A 34 -4.69 -7.61 -1.40
C ASP A 34 -4.04 -8.97 -1.13
N MET A 35 -3.84 -9.78 -2.17
CA MET A 35 -3.14 -11.06 -2.05
C MET A 35 -1.71 -10.89 -1.51
N ALA A 36 -0.99 -9.87 -1.97
CA ALA A 36 0.34 -9.57 -1.46
C ALA A 36 0.29 -9.12 0.01
N ILE A 37 -0.66 -8.26 0.38
CA ILE A 37 -0.87 -7.83 1.77
C ILE A 37 -1.17 -9.01 2.69
N GLU A 38 -2.05 -9.93 2.30
CA GLU A 38 -2.38 -11.12 3.10
C GLU A 38 -1.17 -12.06 3.27
N SER A 39 -0.43 -12.29 2.18
CA SER A 39 0.78 -13.12 2.19
C SER A 39 1.83 -12.58 3.18
N TYR A 40 2.08 -11.26 3.15
CA TYR A 40 3.01 -10.64 4.09
C TYR A 40 2.43 -10.50 5.50
N GLY A 41 1.12 -10.31 5.65
CA GLY A 41 0.44 -10.29 6.94
C GLY A 41 0.66 -11.59 7.72
N ALA A 42 0.48 -12.75 7.07
CA ALA A 42 0.73 -14.04 7.70
C ALA A 42 2.20 -14.25 8.12
N VAL A 43 3.15 -13.70 7.35
CA VAL A 43 4.58 -13.75 7.68
C VAL A 43 4.91 -12.79 8.82
N LEU A 44 4.30 -11.61 8.87
CA LEU A 44 4.62 -10.55 9.82
C LEU A 44 3.90 -10.71 11.17
N ASP A 45 2.72 -11.34 11.19
CA ASP A 45 2.05 -11.78 12.42
C ASP A 45 2.95 -12.73 13.22
N LYS A 46 3.79 -13.52 12.54
CA LYS A 46 4.80 -14.39 13.17
C LYS A 46 5.91 -13.62 13.88
N TYR A 47 6.15 -12.36 13.49
CA TYR A 47 7.19 -11.49 14.04
C TYR A 47 6.62 -10.30 14.83
N GLU A 48 5.32 -10.32 15.17
CA GLU A 48 4.61 -9.24 15.86
C GLU A 48 4.77 -7.86 15.17
N MET A 49 4.97 -7.87 13.85
CA MET A 49 5.16 -6.65 13.07
C MET A 49 3.82 -6.07 12.64
N SER A 50 3.73 -4.73 12.59
CA SER A 50 2.47 -4.05 12.31
C SER A 50 1.95 -4.34 10.90
N ARG A 51 0.62 -4.28 10.75
CA ARG A 51 -0.07 -4.46 9.46
C ARG A 51 0.37 -3.40 8.41
N GLU A 52 0.90 -2.26 8.86
CA GLU A 52 1.52 -1.24 8.01
C GLU A 52 2.83 -1.74 7.37
N SER A 53 3.60 -2.54 8.11
CA SER A 53 4.82 -3.18 7.60
C SER A 53 4.49 -4.19 6.49
N ALA A 54 3.35 -4.89 6.61
CA ALA A 54 2.85 -5.82 5.60
C ALA A 54 2.48 -5.10 4.30
N PHE A 55 1.84 -3.95 4.42
CA PHE A 55 1.52 -3.11 3.28
C PHE A 55 2.78 -2.61 2.55
N TYR A 56 3.79 -2.16 3.30
CA TYR A 56 5.06 -1.73 2.72
C TYR A 56 5.75 -2.87 1.96
N ALA A 57 5.84 -4.06 2.57
CA ALA A 57 6.41 -5.24 1.93
C ALA A 57 5.63 -5.66 0.67
N ALA A 58 4.29 -5.60 0.72
CA ALA A 58 3.43 -5.91 -0.41
C ALA A 58 3.65 -4.95 -1.59
N ILE A 59 3.82 -3.64 -1.36
CA ILE A 59 4.16 -2.69 -2.43
C ILE A 59 5.54 -3.03 -3.03
N MET A 60 6.55 -3.24 -2.19
CA MET A 60 7.91 -3.56 -2.65
C MET A 60 7.93 -4.86 -3.48
N HIS A 61 7.07 -5.82 -3.15
CA HIS A 61 6.93 -7.07 -3.89
C HIS A 61 6.15 -6.92 -5.21
N THR A 62 5.06 -6.16 -5.19
CA THR A 62 4.15 -6.01 -6.35
C THR A 62 4.65 -5.00 -7.38
N VAL A 63 5.63 -4.17 -7.01
CA VAL A 63 6.25 -3.19 -7.88
C VAL A 63 7.77 -3.44 -7.92
N PRO A 64 8.25 -4.37 -8.76
CA PRO A 64 9.69 -4.66 -8.87
C PRO A 64 10.51 -3.41 -9.23
N ALA A 65 9.93 -2.48 -10.01
CA ALA A 65 10.55 -1.20 -10.33
C ALA A 65 10.94 -0.37 -9.08
N LEU A 66 10.25 -0.54 -7.94
CA LEU A 66 10.60 0.12 -6.69
C LEU A 66 11.84 -0.49 -6.02
N SER A 67 12.01 -1.81 -6.13
CA SER A 67 13.19 -2.50 -5.62
C SER A 67 14.48 -2.09 -6.35
N ALA A 68 14.35 -1.59 -7.59
CA ALA A 68 15.46 -1.10 -8.41
C ALA A 68 15.87 0.35 -8.11
N VAL A 69 15.17 1.06 -7.22
CA VAL A 69 15.54 2.43 -6.81
C VAL A 69 16.62 2.35 -5.73
N ASP A 70 17.86 2.68 -6.07
CA ASP A 70 19.01 2.60 -5.15
C ASP A 70 18.94 3.54 -3.93
N ASN A 71 18.07 4.55 -3.97
CA ASN A 71 17.93 5.55 -2.91
C ASN A 71 16.72 5.22 -2.00
N PRO A 72 16.94 4.84 -0.73
CA PRO A 72 15.86 4.51 0.21
C PRO A 72 14.86 5.66 0.46
N ASN A 73 15.33 6.91 0.40
CA ASN A 73 14.45 8.07 0.57
C ASN A 73 13.50 8.22 -0.63
N GLN A 74 13.99 7.95 -1.84
CA GLN A 74 13.14 7.96 -3.03
C GLN A 74 12.15 6.80 -3.03
N GLN A 75 12.54 5.62 -2.56
CA GLN A 75 11.62 4.50 -2.33
C GLN A 75 10.49 4.90 -1.36
N GLY A 76 10.84 5.51 -0.22
CA GLY A 76 9.87 5.99 0.76
C GLY A 76 8.90 7.03 0.18
N LEU A 77 9.37 7.94 -0.67
CA LEU A 77 8.51 8.92 -1.34
C LEU A 77 7.51 8.27 -2.30
N VAL A 78 7.94 7.31 -3.11
CA VAL A 78 7.02 6.62 -4.02
C VAL A 78 6.00 5.80 -3.23
N VAL A 79 6.41 5.12 -2.16
CA VAL A 79 5.47 4.39 -1.31
C VAL A 79 4.44 5.34 -0.68
N ASN A 80 4.85 6.52 -0.20
CA ASN A 80 3.92 7.53 0.29
C ASN A 80 2.94 7.99 -0.79
N GLN A 81 3.42 8.21 -2.03
CA GLN A 81 2.55 8.56 -3.16
C GLN A 81 1.54 7.44 -3.46
N VAL A 82 1.93 6.18 -3.34
CA VAL A 82 1.00 5.03 -3.50
C VAL A 82 -0.05 5.05 -2.38
N VAL A 83 0.35 5.25 -1.12
CA VAL A 83 -0.57 5.36 0.03
C VAL A 83 -1.58 6.49 -0.20
N GLU A 84 -1.09 7.69 -0.52
CA GLU A 84 -1.93 8.86 -0.78
C GLU A 84 -2.87 8.62 -1.96
N TRP A 85 -2.37 8.03 -3.04
CA TRP A 85 -3.17 7.74 -4.22
C TRP A 85 -4.29 6.75 -3.91
N VAL A 86 -3.98 5.60 -3.30
CA VAL A 86 -4.98 4.56 -3.02
C VAL A 86 -5.99 5.08 -1.99
N GLY A 87 -5.52 5.81 -0.98
CA GLY A 87 -6.35 6.38 0.09
C GLY A 87 -7.06 7.69 -0.24
N ARG A 88 -6.91 8.25 -1.45
CA ARG A 88 -7.39 9.60 -1.80
C ARG A 88 -8.89 9.87 -1.60
N HIS A 89 -9.70 8.83 -1.49
CA HIS A 89 -11.15 8.94 -1.28
C HIS A 89 -11.57 8.68 0.17
N LEU A 90 -10.63 8.32 1.04
CA LEU A 90 -10.89 8.10 2.45
C LEU A 90 -10.78 9.43 3.19
N PRO A 91 -11.55 9.62 4.28
CA PRO A 91 -11.39 10.78 5.13
C PRO A 91 -9.94 10.83 5.64
N PRO A 92 -9.33 12.03 5.71
CA PRO A 92 -7.97 12.17 6.20
C PRO A 92 -7.89 11.60 7.62
N PRO A 93 -6.81 10.88 7.96
CA PRO A 93 -6.67 10.24 9.25
C PRO A 93 -6.84 11.30 10.36
N THR A 94 -7.82 11.06 11.23
CA THR A 94 -8.09 11.83 12.45
C THR A 94 -6.92 11.63 13.42
N GLY A 95 -5.81 12.32 13.19
CA GLY A 95 -4.62 12.19 14.05
C GLY A 95 -3.33 12.80 13.50
N GLY A 96 -3.30 13.26 12.26
CA GLY A 96 -2.12 13.96 11.72
C GLY A 96 -1.98 15.37 12.30
N LEU A 97 -0.81 15.69 12.87
CA LEU A 97 -0.41 17.06 13.19
C LEU A 97 -0.65 17.96 11.98
N ARG A 98 -1.59 18.90 12.11
CA ARG A 98 -1.76 19.98 11.14
C ARG A 98 -0.76 21.06 11.47
N VAL A 99 0.05 21.47 10.49
CA VAL A 99 0.70 22.78 10.57
C VAL A 99 -0.43 23.80 10.54
N ALA A 100 -0.62 24.49 11.67
CA ALA A 100 -1.44 25.68 11.73
C ALA A 100 -0.68 26.78 10.96
N GLY A 101 -1.16 27.06 9.75
CA GLY A 101 -0.83 28.30 9.03
C GLY A 101 -1.72 29.44 9.50
#